data_AF-A0A0E3XVB1-F1
#
_entry.id   AF-A0A0E3XVB1-F1
#
_cell.length_a   1.000
_cell.length_b   1.000
_cell.length_c   1.000
_cell.angle_alpha   90.00
_cell.angle_beta   90.00
_cell.angle_gamma   90.00
#
_symmetry.space_group_name_H-M   'P 1'
#
loop_
_entity.id
_entity.type
_entity.pdbx_description
1 polymer ?
#
loop_
_entity_poly.entity_id
_entity_poly.type
_entity_poly.pdbx_seq_one_letter_code
_entity_poly.pdbx_strand_id
1 'polypeptide(L)'
;WVNEEDHLRVIAMEQGGNMREVFRRFCVGLKRIEEIFKKHNHGFMWNEHLGYVLTCPSNLGTGLRGGVHVKLPKLSTHAKFDEILGRLRLQKRGTG
;
A
#
# COMPACT_ATOMS: atom_id res chain seq x y z
N TRP A 1 -9.74 6.77 -1.61
CA TRP A 1 -10.48 7.55 -0.60
C TRP A 1 -9.96 8.97 -0.57
N VAL A 2 -10.75 9.91 -0.05
CA VAL A 2 -10.41 11.34 0.01
C VAL A 2 -10.60 11.81 1.45
N ASN A 3 -9.61 12.51 2.01
CA ASN A 3 -9.64 13.13 3.33
C ASN A 3 -10.06 12.18 4.48
N GLU A 4 -9.49 10.98 4.50
CA GLU A 4 -9.61 10.07 5.65
C GLU A 4 -8.35 10.20 6.51
N GLU A 5 -7.43 9.25 6.51
CA GLU A 5 -6.14 9.39 7.20
C GLU A 5 -5.15 10.33 6.47
N ASP A 6 -5.26 10.39 5.14
CA ASP A 6 -4.44 11.20 4.24
C ASP A 6 -5.35 11.93 3.23
N HIS A 7 -4.82 12.96 2.56
CA HIS A 7 -5.57 13.67 1.51
C HIS A 7 -6.14 12.72 0.47
N LEU A 8 -5.34 11.74 0.02
CA LEU A 8 -5.73 10.74 -0.97
C LEU A 8 -5.18 9.36 -0.61
N ARG A 9 -6.02 8.34 -0.80
CA ARG A 9 -5.61 6.93 -0.82
C ARG A 9 -6.00 6.29 -2.14
N VAL A 10 -5.01 6.00 -2.98
CA VAL A 10 -5.19 5.29 -4.25
C VAL A 10 -5.15 3.79 -3.99
N ILE A 11 -6.17 3.06 -4.44
CA ILE A 11 -6.33 1.64 -4.15
C ILE A 11 -6.62 0.90 -5.46
N ALA A 12 -5.91 -0.21 -5.69
CA ALA A 12 -6.28 -1.21 -6.67
C ALA A 12 -6.38 -2.56 -5.95
N MET A 13 -7.48 -3.28 -6.19
CA MET A 13 -7.73 -4.59 -5.61
C MET A 13 -8.59 -5.41 -6.57
N GLU A 14 -8.53 -6.74 -6.44
CA GLU A 14 -9.40 -7.69 -7.14
C GLU A 14 -9.50 -9.00 -6.34
N GLN A 15 -10.46 -9.84 -6.72
CA GLN A 15 -10.54 -11.22 -6.22
C GLN A 15 -9.50 -12.10 -6.90
N GLY A 16 -9.00 -13.11 -6.18
CA GLY A 16 -7.96 -14.02 -6.68
C GLY A 16 -6.55 -13.60 -6.27
N GLY A 17 -5.54 -14.21 -6.91
CA GLY A 17 -4.13 -14.11 -6.51
C GLY A 17 -3.21 -13.34 -7.47
N ASN A 18 -3.76 -12.64 -8.47
CA ASN A 18 -2.96 -12.01 -9.51
C ASN A 18 -2.41 -10.63 -9.08
N MET A 19 -1.47 -10.65 -8.14
CA MET A 19 -0.79 -9.43 -7.65
C MET A 19 -0.13 -8.62 -8.77
N ARG A 20 0.33 -9.29 -9.84
CA ARG A 20 0.96 -8.61 -10.99
C ARG A 20 -0.01 -7.68 -11.68
N GLU A 21 -1.23 -8.13 -11.96
CA GLU A 21 -2.23 -7.32 -12.65
C GLU A 21 -2.73 -6.18 -11.75
N VAL A 22 -2.96 -6.45 -10.47
CA VAL A 22 -3.31 -5.41 -9.48
C VAL A 22 -2.24 -4.33 -9.43
N PHE A 23 -0.97 -4.71 -9.35
CA PHE A 23 0.14 -3.77 -9.29
C PHE A 23 0.31 -2.98 -10.59
N ARG A 24 0.11 -3.63 -11.75
CA ARG A 24 0.12 -2.94 -13.06
C ARG A 24 -0.97 -1.86 -13.12
N ARG A 25 -2.20 -2.22 -12.75
CA ARG A 25 -3.35 -1.28 -12.71
C ARG A 25 -3.11 -0.14 -11.73
N PHE A 26 -2.57 -0.44 -10.56
CA PHE A 26 -2.17 0.57 -9.58
C PHE A 26 -1.16 1.57 -10.14
N CYS A 27 -0.05 1.09 -10.72
CA CYS A 27 1.00 1.95 -11.25
C CYS A 27 0.52 2.83 -12.41
N VAL A 28 -0.27 2.28 -13.33
CA VAL A 28 -0.84 3.05 -14.46
C VAL A 28 -1.81 4.12 -13.94
N GLY A 29 -2.71 3.75 -13.02
CA GLY A 29 -3.68 4.68 -12.43
C GLY A 29 -3.01 5.79 -11.63
N LEU A 30 -2.04 5.46 -10.77
CA LEU A 30 -1.33 6.44 -9.93
C LEU A 30 -0.57 7.45 -10.78
N LYS A 31 0.15 7.02 -11.82
CA LYS A 31 0.84 7.92 -12.75
C LYS A 31 -0.14 8.89 -13.42
N ARG A 32 -1.29 8.37 -13.85
CA ARG A 32 -2.31 9.21 -14.50
C ARG A 32 -2.89 10.25 -13.54
N ILE A 33 -3.15 9.87 -12.28
CA ILE A 33 -3.60 10.80 -11.26
C ILE A 33 -2.54 11.89 -11.04
N GLU A 34 -1.28 11.51 -10.86
CA GLU A 34 -0.19 12.45 -10.64
C GLU A 34 -0.02 13.43 -11.81
N GLU A 35 -0.10 12.96 -13.06
CA GLU A 35 -0.09 13.80 -14.27
C GLU A 35 -1.22 14.85 -14.25
N ILE A 36 -2.44 14.46 -13.89
CA ILE A 36 -3.60 15.36 -13.83
C ILE A 36 -3.38 16.41 -12.73
N PHE A 37 -2.95 16.00 -11.54
CA PHE A 37 -2.70 16.91 -10.43
C PHE A 37 -1.61 17.93 -10.76
N LYS A 38 -0.50 17.50 -11.38
CA LYS A 38 0.56 18.39 -11.86
C LYS A 38 0.05 19.35 -12.93
N LYS A 39 -0.76 18.89 -13.88
CA LYS A 39 -1.37 19.74 -14.92
C LYS A 39 -2.21 20.87 -14.35
N HIS A 40 -2.87 20.65 -13.21
CA HIS A 40 -3.67 21.64 -12.51
C HIS A 40 -2.91 22.40 -11.41
N ASN A 41 -1.58 22.33 -11.38
CA ASN A 41 -0.73 22.99 -10.38
C ASN A 41 -1.04 22.57 -8.92
N HIS A 42 -1.43 21.32 -8.73
CA HIS A 42 -1.73 20.70 -7.43
C HIS A 42 -0.76 19.53 -7.16
N GLY A 43 0.54 19.78 -7.28
CA GLY A 43 1.57 18.74 -7.06
C GLY A 43 1.47 18.09 -5.67
N PHE A 44 1.91 16.83 -5.56
CA PHE A 44 1.96 16.12 -4.29
C PHE A 44 3.11 16.58 -3.40
N MET A 45 2.93 16.45 -2.08
CA MET A 45 3.99 16.71 -1.10
C MET A 45 5.10 15.66 -1.24
N TRP A 46 6.29 16.11 -1.65
CA TRP A 46 7.44 15.24 -1.89
C TRP A 46 8.76 15.97 -1.61
N ASN A 47 9.75 15.26 -1.09
CA ASN A 47 11.13 15.74 -1.03
C ASN A 47 12.15 14.60 -1.23
N GLU A 48 13.40 14.96 -1.52
CA GLU A 48 14.45 13.99 -1.84
C GLU A 48 14.77 13.01 -0.71
N HIS A 49 14.68 13.45 0.55
CA HIS A 49 15.01 12.62 1.70
C HIS A 49 13.91 11.60 2.03
N LEU A 50 12.66 12.05 2.05
CA LEU A 50 11.52 11.26 2.55
C LEU A 50 10.65 10.66 1.44
N GLY A 51 10.83 11.05 0.18
CA GLY A 51 9.89 10.71 -0.88
C GLY A 51 8.53 11.40 -0.67
N TYR A 52 7.43 10.68 -0.92
CA TYR A 52 6.09 11.19 -0.68
C TYR A 52 5.80 11.33 0.81
N VAL A 53 5.31 12.50 1.20
CA VAL A 53 4.98 12.82 2.58
C VAL A 53 3.51 12.51 2.84
N LEU A 54 3.26 11.73 3.88
CA LEU A 54 1.93 11.31 4.36
C LEU A 54 1.83 11.58 5.87
N THR A 55 0.62 11.49 6.43
CA THR A 55 0.35 11.90 7.82
C THR A 55 1.17 11.11 8.85
N CYS A 56 1.25 9.79 8.69
CA CYS A 56 1.98 8.92 9.60
C CYS A 56 3.41 8.64 9.07
N PRO A 57 4.46 8.72 9.91
CA PRO A 57 5.83 8.37 9.50
C PRO A 57 5.97 6.96 8.91
N SER A 58 5.11 6.00 9.29
CA SER A 58 5.13 4.64 8.73
C SER A 58 4.76 4.58 7.24
N ASN A 59 4.18 5.65 6.70
CA ASN A 59 3.69 5.74 5.33
C ASN A 59 4.62 6.57 4.43
N LEU A 60 5.77 7.05 4.90
CA LEU A 60 6.71 7.82 4.09
C LEU A 60 7.33 7.00 2.95
N GLY A 61 8.01 7.68 2.03
CA GLY A 61 8.69 7.06 0.89
C GLY A 61 7.72 6.84 -0.27
N THR A 62 7.29 5.60 -0.43
CA THR A 62 6.35 5.23 -1.51
C THR A 62 4.89 5.33 -1.08
N GLY A 63 4.60 5.36 0.23
CA GLY A 63 3.24 5.17 0.76
C GLY A 63 2.59 3.84 0.38
N LEU A 64 3.37 2.91 -0.19
CA LEU A 64 2.83 1.68 -0.77
C LEU A 64 2.60 0.63 0.30
N ARG A 65 1.38 0.08 0.30
CA ARG A 65 1.05 -1.11 1.07
C ARG A 65 0.44 -2.19 0.17
N GLY A 66 1.26 -3.14 -0.23
CA GLY A 66 0.82 -4.37 -0.91
C GLY A 66 0.44 -5.46 0.10
N GLY A 67 -0.67 -6.17 -0.13
CA GLY A 67 -1.12 -7.21 0.77
C GLY A 67 -2.12 -8.16 0.12
N VAL A 68 -2.39 -9.27 0.80
CA VAL A 68 -3.36 -10.29 0.38
C VAL A 68 -4.22 -10.70 1.57
N HIS A 69 -5.47 -11.07 1.30
CA HIS A 69 -6.23 -11.91 2.21
C HIS A 69 -5.88 -13.36 1.91
N VAL A 70 -5.21 -14.04 2.86
CA VAL A 70 -4.74 -15.41 2.68
C VAL A 70 -5.18 -16.28 3.85
N LYS A 71 -5.79 -17.44 3.53
CA LYS A 71 -6.30 -18.38 4.53
C LYS A 71 -5.19 -19.35 4.95
N LEU A 72 -4.73 -19.25 6.19
CA LEU A 72 -3.58 -19.98 6.72
C LEU A 72 -3.90 -20.77 8.01
N PRO A 73 -4.87 -21.69 8.01
CA PRO A 73 -5.47 -22.24 9.24
C PRO A 73 -4.48 -23.04 10.12
N LYS A 74 -3.42 -23.60 9.51
CA LYS A 74 -2.39 -24.36 10.23
C LYS A 74 -1.17 -23.50 10.56
N LEU A 75 -0.76 -22.62 9.64
CA LEU A 75 0.42 -21.80 9.83
C LEU A 75 0.16 -20.71 10.88
N SER A 76 -1.06 -20.18 10.96
CA SER A 76 -1.41 -19.12 11.91
C SER A 76 -1.39 -19.55 13.38
N THR A 77 -1.48 -20.85 13.66
CA THR A 77 -1.44 -21.41 15.03
C THR A 77 -0.05 -21.93 15.41
N HIS A 78 0.91 -21.91 14.48
CA HIS A 78 2.26 -22.39 14.71
C HIS A 78 3.04 -21.42 15.62
N ALA A 79 3.77 -21.95 16.61
CA ALA A 79 4.50 -21.13 17.59
C ALA A 79 5.48 -20.11 16.98
N LYS A 80 6.01 -20.41 15.79
CA LYS A 80 6.94 -19.53 15.04
C LYS A 80 6.28 -18.58 14.04
N PHE A 81 4.95 -18.46 14.01
CA PHE A 81 4.28 -17.67 12.98
C PHE A 81 4.73 -16.21 12.95
N ASP A 82 4.80 -15.57 14.13
CA ASP A 82 5.24 -14.17 14.22
C ASP A 82 6.73 -14.00 13.88
N GLU A 83 7.57 -14.98 14.21
CA GLU A 83 8.98 -15.01 13.81
C GLU A 83 9.14 -15.06 12.28
N ILE A 84 8.34 -15.89 11.60
CA ILE A 84 8.34 -16.01 10.14
C ILE A 84 7.95 -14.67 9.50
N LEU A 85 6.90 -14.02 10.00
CA LEU A 85 6.46 -12.71 9.50
C LEU A 85 7.54 -11.64 9.69
N GLY A 86 8.19 -11.62 10.86
CA GLY A 86 9.29 -10.70 11.15
C GLY A 86 10.46 -10.87 10.19
N ARG A 87 10.89 -12.11 9.95
CA ARG A 87 11.98 -12.43 9.00
C ARG A 87 11.66 -12.00 7.57
N LEU A 88 10.40 -12.14 7.14
CA LEU A 88 9.94 -11.74 5.82
C LEU A 88 9.59 -10.25 5.71
N ARG A 89 9.70 -9.49 6.80
CA ARG A 89 9.27 -8.07 6.90
C ARG A 89 7.80 -7.88 6.50
N LEU A 90 6.95 -8.83 6.89
CA LEU A 90 5.51 -8.81 6.64
C LEU A 90 4.74 -8.44 7.90
N GLN A 91 3.59 -7.79 7.73
CA GLN A 91 2.70 -7.43 8.82
C GLN A 91 1.36 -8.17 8.67
N LYS A 92 0.91 -8.87 9.73
CA LYS A 92 -0.44 -9.45 9.81
C LYS A 92 -1.46 -8.40 10.24
N ARG A 93 -2.67 -8.42 9.66
CA ARG A 93 -3.85 -7.66 10.12
C ARG A 93 -5.11 -8.51 9.96
N GLY A 94 -6.13 -8.25 10.77
CA GLY A 94 -7.45 -8.90 10.66
C GLY A 94 -8.25 -8.39 9.46
N THR A 95 -9.29 -9.12 9.06
CA THR A 95 -10.16 -8.78 7.93
C THR A 95 -11.27 -7.77 8.27
N GLY A 96 -11.39 -7.37 9.54
CA GLY A 96 -12.60 -6.72 10.07
C GLY A 96 -13.70 -7.73 10.32
#